data_AF-A0A4C1TT49-F1
#
_entry.id   AF-A0A4C1TT49-F1
#
_cell.length_a   1.000
_cell.length_b   1.000
_cell.length_c   1.000
_cell.angle_alpha   90.00
_cell.angle_beta   90.00
_cell.angle_gamma   90.00
#
_symmetry.space_group_name_H-M   'P 1'
#
loop_
_entity.id
_entity.type
_entity.pdbx_description
1 polymer ?
#
loop_
_entity_poly.entity_id
_entity_poly.type
_entity_poly.pdbx_seq_one_letter_code
_entity_poly.pdbx_strand_id
1 'polypeptide(L)'
;MAESRLADDIPRSLASEKAAEYKYRFIYCLFVVVLAMMVSTARAKICVCPRIYMPLCAGRRTFDNRCLLDCENVQRARSQKQILEVTCDDSCESCY
;
A
#
# COMPACT_ATOMS: atom_id res chain seq x y z
N MET A 1 -37.90 -14.91 50.70
CA MET A 1 -36.52 -14.60 51.08
C MET A 1 -35.73 -15.87 50.80
N ALA A 2 -35.15 -15.99 49.59
CA ALA A 2 -33.70 -15.86 49.30
C ALA A 2 -32.90 -16.99 50.01
N GLU A 3 -32.09 -17.86 49.40
CA GLU A 3 -31.26 -17.91 48.18
C GLU A 3 -31.18 -19.40 47.74
N SER A 4 -31.41 -19.79 46.48
CA SER A 4 -30.43 -19.84 45.37
C SER A 4 -29.05 -20.42 45.71
N ARG A 5 -28.83 -21.71 45.40
CA ARG A 5 -27.56 -22.25 44.88
C ARG A 5 -27.80 -23.62 44.24
N LEU A 6 -28.40 -23.54 43.06
CA LEU A 6 -28.23 -24.52 42.00
C LEU A 6 -26.75 -24.44 41.58
N ALA A 7 -25.91 -25.30 42.15
CA ALA A 7 -24.66 -25.66 41.52
C ALA A 7 -24.95 -26.96 40.78
N ASP A 8 -25.63 -26.81 39.65
CA ASP A 8 -25.79 -27.86 38.66
C ASP A 8 -24.43 -28.50 38.37
N ASP A 9 -24.44 -29.82 38.31
CA ASP A 9 -23.49 -30.63 37.57
C ASP A 9 -23.28 -30.01 36.18
N ILE A 10 -22.23 -29.21 36.01
CA ILE A 10 -21.81 -28.76 34.70
C ILE A 10 -21.23 -29.98 34.00
N PRO A 11 -21.86 -30.48 32.92
CA PRO A 11 -21.37 -31.66 32.23
C PRO A 11 -19.98 -31.38 31.65
N ARG A 12 -19.17 -32.43 31.64
CA ARG A 12 -17.81 -32.55 31.08
C ARG A 12 -17.70 -32.13 29.59
N SER A 13 -18.77 -31.62 28.98
CA SER A 13 -18.89 -31.17 27.59
C SER A 13 -18.45 -29.72 27.33
N LEU A 14 -18.38 -28.83 28.34
CA LEU A 14 -17.90 -27.45 28.16
C LEU A 14 -16.36 -27.29 28.21
N ALA A 15 -15.63 -28.41 28.29
CA ALA A 15 -14.17 -28.45 28.15
C ALA A 15 -13.73 -28.85 26.73
N SER A 16 -14.64 -29.32 25.87
CA SER A 16 -14.33 -29.69 24.47
C SER A 16 -14.64 -28.59 23.46
N GLU A 17 -15.44 -27.58 23.79
CA GLU A 17 -15.74 -26.47 22.86
C GLU A 17 -14.57 -25.48 22.69
N LYS A 18 -13.73 -25.26 23.72
CA LYS A 18 -12.55 -24.36 23.59
C LYS A 18 -11.38 -24.97 22.80
N ALA A 19 -11.43 -26.27 22.50
CA ALA A 19 -10.43 -26.96 21.70
C ALA A 19 -10.67 -26.84 20.18
N ALA A 20 -11.90 -26.55 19.76
CA ALA A 20 -12.24 -26.39 18.34
C ALA A 20 -12.03 -24.95 17.86
N GLU A 21 -12.17 -23.97 18.75
CA GLU A 21 -11.96 -22.56 18.41
C GLU A 21 -10.48 -22.20 18.26
N TYR A 22 -9.55 -22.77 19.04
CA TYR A 22 -8.13 -22.43 18.89
C TYR A 22 -7.55 -22.94 17.55
N LYS A 23 -8.08 -24.05 17.02
CA LYS A 23 -7.64 -24.62 15.74
C LYS A 23 -8.09 -23.76 14.57
N TYR A 24 -9.35 -23.34 14.55
CA TYR A 24 -9.86 -22.46 13.51
C TYR A 24 -9.28 -21.05 13.63
N ARG A 25 -9.00 -20.57 14.86
CA ARG A 25 -8.24 -19.33 15.08
C ARG A 25 -6.80 -19.42 14.59
N PHE A 26 -6.12 -20.56 14.78
CA PHE A 26 -4.77 -20.77 14.24
C PHE A 26 -4.78 -20.80 12.71
N ILE A 27 -5.70 -21.54 12.10
CA ILE A 27 -5.88 -21.59 10.64
C ILE A 27 -6.26 -20.21 10.08
N TYR A 28 -7.18 -19.49 10.75
CA TYR A 28 -7.58 -18.14 10.37
C TYR A 28 -6.43 -17.14 10.52
N CYS A 29 -5.66 -17.20 11.60
CA CYS A 29 -4.46 -16.37 11.78
C CYS A 29 -3.42 -16.68 10.72
N LEU A 30 -3.15 -17.94 10.40
CA LEU A 30 -2.25 -18.32 9.32
C LEU A 30 -2.75 -17.80 7.97
N PHE A 31 -4.04 -17.92 7.69
CA PHE A 31 -4.66 -17.40 6.48
C PHE A 31 -4.52 -15.87 6.40
N VAL A 32 -4.82 -15.13 7.47
CA VAL A 32 -4.67 -13.68 7.55
C VAL A 32 -3.21 -13.25 7.44
N VAL A 33 -2.28 -13.96 8.07
CA VAL A 33 -0.83 -13.68 7.98
C VAL A 33 -0.33 -13.93 6.57
N VAL A 34 -0.72 -15.04 5.93
CA VAL A 34 -0.39 -15.31 4.53
C VAL A 34 -1.00 -14.23 3.63
N LEU A 35 -2.26 -13.87 3.80
CA LEU A 35 -2.92 -12.80 3.04
C LEU A 35 -2.23 -11.43 3.24
N ALA A 36 -1.82 -11.09 4.46
CA ALA A 36 -1.13 -9.84 4.78
C ALA A 36 0.30 -9.78 4.21
N MET A 37 1.01 -10.91 4.23
CA MET A 37 2.37 -11.00 3.67
C MET A 37 2.35 -10.92 2.13
N MET A 38 1.28 -11.39 1.49
CA MET A 38 1.08 -11.28 0.04
C MET A 38 0.77 -9.85 -0.45
N VAL A 39 0.40 -8.92 0.44
CA VAL A 39 -0.07 -7.56 0.07
C VAL A 39 1.05 -6.55 -0.24
N SER A 40 2.31 -6.79 0.14
CA SER A 40 3.26 -5.66 0.31
C SER A 40 4.52 -5.65 -0.56
N THR A 41 4.60 -6.40 -1.67
CA THR A 41 5.77 -6.26 -2.59
C THR A 41 5.61 -5.08 -3.56
N ALA A 42 5.58 -3.87 -3.01
CA ALA A 42 5.65 -2.65 -3.82
C ALA A 42 7.04 -2.55 -4.49
N ARG A 43 7.13 -2.95 -5.77
CA ARG A 43 8.33 -2.75 -6.60
C ARG A 43 8.53 -1.25 -6.89
N ALA A 44 9.27 -0.58 -6.03
CA ALA A 44 9.84 0.73 -6.31
C ALA A 44 10.73 0.61 -7.55
N LYS A 45 10.36 1.29 -8.65
CA LYS A 45 11.28 1.45 -9.79
C LYS A 45 12.23 2.57 -9.41
N ILE A 46 13.52 2.26 -9.43
CA ILE A 46 14.57 3.26 -9.26
C ILE A 46 14.65 4.03 -10.59
N CYS A 47 14.59 5.35 -10.51
CA CYS A 47 14.89 6.24 -11.63
C CYS A 47 16.38 6.60 -11.57
N VAL A 48 17.12 6.33 -12.66
CA VAL A 48 18.52 6.73 -12.79
C VAL A 48 18.63 7.72 -13.93
N CYS A 49 18.92 8.98 -13.60
CA CYS A 49 19.11 10.06 -14.57
C CYS A 49 20.46 10.73 -14.37
N PRO A 50 21.09 11.21 -15.47
CA PRO A 50 22.30 12.02 -15.35
C PRO A 50 21.99 13.37 -14.69
N ARG A 51 22.98 13.95 -14.02
CA ARG A 51 22.89 15.30 -13.42
C ARG A 51 23.20 16.39 -14.46
N ILE A 52 22.45 16.39 -15.56
CA ILE A 52 22.55 17.40 -16.62
C ILE A 52 21.39 18.38 -16.43
N TYR A 53 21.69 19.68 -16.49
CA TYR A 53 20.70 20.75 -16.40
C TYR A 53 20.34 21.25 -17.81
N MET A 54 19.17 20.81 -18.28
CA MET A 54 18.49 21.22 -19.52
C MET A 54 17.00 21.38 -19.17
N PRO A 55 16.61 22.51 -18.56
CA PRO A 55 15.30 22.67 -17.97
C PRO A 55 14.21 22.62 -19.04
N LEU A 56 13.06 22.06 -18.66
CA LEU A 56 11.86 22.07 -19.50
C LEU A 56 10.61 22.15 -18.64
N CYS A 57 9.54 22.73 -19.17
CA CYS A 57 8.27 22.89 -18.47
C CYS A 57 7.31 21.81 -18.93
N ALA A 58 6.68 21.12 -17.99
CA ALA A 58 5.59 20.19 -18.27
C ALA A 58 4.50 20.35 -17.21
N GLY A 59 3.28 20.67 -17.64
CA GLY A 59 2.12 20.85 -16.75
C GLY A 59 2.34 21.82 -15.58
N ARG A 60 3.00 22.96 -15.83
CA ARG A 60 3.36 24.01 -14.85
C ARG A 60 4.47 23.65 -13.86
N ARG A 61 5.22 22.57 -14.09
CA ARG A 61 6.40 22.23 -13.31
C ARG A 61 7.65 22.19 -14.19
N THR A 62 8.71 22.83 -13.73
CA THR A 62 10.03 22.74 -14.35
C THR A 62 10.70 21.43 -13.95
N PHE A 63 11.25 20.72 -14.93
CA PHE A 63 12.07 19.52 -14.76
C PHE A 63 13.49 19.85 -15.20
N ASP A 64 14.50 19.47 -14.41
CA ASP A 64 15.90 19.80 -14.71
C ASP A 64 16.40 19.15 -16.01
N ASN A 65 15.75 18.08 -16.46
CA ASN A 65 15.98 17.46 -17.76
C ASN A 65 14.83 16.52 -18.15
N ARG A 66 14.86 16.10 -19.41
CA ARG A 66 13.87 15.20 -20.00
C ARG A 66 13.78 13.84 -19.29
N CYS A 67 14.92 13.30 -18.84
CA CYS A 67 14.94 12.02 -18.13
C CYS A 67 14.12 12.07 -16.84
N LEU A 68 14.22 13.17 -16.07
CA LEU A 68 13.44 13.35 -14.84
C LEU A 68 11.94 13.48 -15.11
N LEU A 69 11.54 14.16 -16.19
CA LEU A 69 10.15 14.19 -16.64
C LEU A 69 9.64 12.79 -16.97
N ASP A 70 10.41 12.03 -17.76
CA ASP A 70 10.01 10.68 -18.17
C ASP A 70 9.88 9.75 -16.94
N CYS A 71 10.77 9.88 -15.96
CA CYS A 71 10.67 9.15 -14.70
C CYS A 71 9.43 9.51 -13.87
N GLU A 72 9.08 10.79 -13.78
CA GLU A 72 7.84 11.24 -13.16
C GLU A 72 6.63 10.66 -13.91
N ASN A 73 6.65 10.63 -15.24
CA ASN A 73 5.58 10.06 -16.05
C ASN A 73 5.44 8.54 -15.86
N VAL A 74 6.54 7.80 -15.66
CA VAL A 74 6.48 6.38 -15.27
C VAL A 74 5.82 6.20 -13.90
N GLN A 75 6.09 7.09 -12.94
CA GLN A 75 5.44 7.06 -11.63
C GLN A 75 3.96 7.41 -11.72
N ARG A 76 3.61 8.43 -12.50
CA ARG A 76 2.21 8.83 -12.75
C ARG A 76 1.41 7.73 -13.39
N ALA A 77 1.96 7.06 -14.41
CA ALA A 77 1.33 5.91 -15.05
C ALA A 77 1.01 4.80 -14.02
N ARG A 78 1.94 4.53 -13.09
CA ARG A 78 1.74 3.53 -12.02
C ARG A 78 0.69 3.94 -11.00
N SER A 79 0.61 5.23 -10.70
CA SER A 79 -0.38 5.79 -9.79
C SER A 79 -1.68 6.22 -10.49
N GLN A 80 -1.89 5.82 -11.75
CA GLN A 80 -3.07 6.19 -12.56
C GLN A 80 -3.34 7.70 -12.62
N LYS A 81 -2.27 8.52 -12.61
CA LYS A 81 -2.33 9.97 -12.77
C LYS A 81 -2.10 10.36 -14.23
N GLN A 82 -2.59 11.54 -14.61
CA GLN A 82 -2.36 12.10 -15.94
C GLN A 82 -0.86 12.30 -16.20
N ILE A 83 -0.44 11.87 -17.40
CA ILE A 83 0.90 12.07 -17.96
C ILE A 83 1.12 13.54 -18.26
N LEU A 84 2.30 14.04 -17.92
CA LEU A 84 2.70 15.41 -18.21
C LEU A 84 3.26 15.49 -19.62
N GLU A 85 2.67 16.36 -20.42
CA GLU A 85 3.17 16.74 -21.74
C GLU A 85 4.11 17.95 -21.61
N VAL A 86 5.13 17.97 -22.47
CA VAL A 86 6.08 19.08 -22.54
C VAL A 86 5.35 20.30 -23.09
N THR A 87 5.38 21.39 -22.34
CA THR A 87 4.86 22.70 -22.77
C THR A 87 5.91 23.48 -23.56
N CYS A 88 7.16 23.47 -23.10
CA CYS A 88 8.28 24.18 -23.72
C CYS A 88 9.62 23.62 -23.21
N ASP A 89 10.69 23.84 -23.98
CA ASP A 89 12.07 23.43 -23.65
C ASP A 89 12.82 24.49 -22.81
N ASP A 90 12.13 25.11 -21.86
CA ASP A 90 12.69 26.05 -20.89
C ASP A 90 11.96 25.92 -19.53
N SER A 91 12.42 26.62 -18.51
CA SER A 91 11.75 26.73 -17.22
C SER A 91 10.34 27.31 -17.35
N CYS A 92 9.42 26.90 -16.47
CA CYS A 92 8.04 27.38 -16.54
C CYS A 92 7.90 28.89 -16.31
N GLU A 93 8.86 29.54 -15.66
CA GLU A 93 8.87 31.01 -15.48
C GLU A 93 9.10 31.75 -16.80
N SER A 94 9.72 31.09 -17.80
CA SER A 94 9.95 31.67 -19.12
C SER A 94 8.78 31.44 -20.08
N CYS A 95 7.91 30.47 -19.78
CA CYS A 95 6.81 30.05 -20.67
C CYS A 95 5.44 30.58 -20.25
N TYR A 96 5.32 31.16 -19.06
CA TYR A 96 4.11 31.76 -18.49
C TYR A 96 4.39 33.18 -18.01
#